data_AF-A0A926WF32-F1
#
_entry.id   AF-A0A926WF32-F1
#
_cell.length_a   1.000
_cell.length_b   1.000
_cell.length_c   1.000
_cell.angle_alpha   90.00
_cell.angle_beta   90.00
_cell.angle_gamma   90.00
#
_symmetry.space_group_name_H-M   'P 1'
#
loop_
_entity.id
_entity.type
_entity.pdbx_description
1 polymer ?
#
loop_
_entity_poly.entity_id
_entity_poly.type
_entity_poly.pdbx_seq_one_letter_code
_entity_poly.pdbx_strand_id
1 'polypeptide(L)'
;MKILDFAISRLRLASRFIFVAFACAFIFLFNAFPALAISSYQSEPTEGPTQLLETQRRTDEAAQSPPIGLKESQEKTKRGLNEVQGDADIDKMKRPENSRSATSVEQEVEGFLEKVTGSNK
;
A
#
# COMPACT_ATOMS: atom_id res chain seq x y z
N MET A 1 7.85 48.99 33.94
CA MET A 1 8.43 48.00 32.98
C MET A 1 8.40 46.58 33.54
N LYS A 2 8.96 46.29 34.72
CA LYS A 2 9.06 44.93 35.32
C LYS A 2 7.78 44.05 35.32
N ILE A 3 6.59 44.62 35.54
CA ILE A 3 5.32 43.87 35.62
C ILE A 3 4.80 43.49 34.22
N LEU A 4 4.98 44.36 33.23
CA LEU A 4 4.63 44.09 31.83
C LEU A 4 5.57 43.05 31.23
N ASP A 5 6.86 43.14 31.53
CA ASP A 5 7.86 42.16 31.09
C ASP A 5 7.58 40.77 31.69
N PHE A 6 7.15 40.73 32.96
CA PHE A 6 6.73 39.49 33.63
C PHE A 6 5.48 38.89 32.96
N ALA A 7 4.44 39.68 32.71
CA ALA A 7 3.23 39.22 32.03
C ALA A 7 3.51 38.71 30.61
N ILE A 8 4.34 39.41 29.84
CA ILE A 8 4.75 39.00 28.48
C ILE A 8 5.55 37.69 28.54
N SER A 9 6.43 37.51 29.52
CA SER A 9 7.19 36.27 29.70
C SER A 9 6.30 35.06 29.99
N ARG A 10 5.26 35.24 30.83
CA ARG A 10 4.28 34.19 31.16
C ARG A 10 3.40 33.85 29.97
N LEU A 11 3.00 34.86 29.20
CA LEU A 11 2.20 34.67 27.98
C LEU A 11 3.00 33.92 26.90
N ARG A 12 4.29 34.23 26.71
CA ARG A 12 5.17 33.49 25.79
C ARG A 12 5.40 32.04 26.23
N LEU A 13 5.46 31.79 27.53
CA LEU A 13 5.63 30.43 28.04
C LEU A 13 4.35 29.61 27.81
N ALA A 14 3.18 30.18 28.13
CA ALA A 14 1.88 29.55 27.89
C ALA A 14 1.63 29.27 26.40
N SER A 15 1.98 30.20 25.51
CA SER A 15 1.80 30.01 24.07
C SER A 15 2.62 28.85 23.53
N ARG A 16 3.85 28.65 24.01
CA ARG A 16 4.70 27.51 23.61
C ARG A 16 4.08 26.17 23.99
N PHE A 17 3.50 26.06 25.19
CA PHE A 17 2.82 24.84 25.61
C PHE A 17 1.58 24.53 24.75
N ILE A 18 0.82 25.56 24.39
CA ILE A 18 -0.35 25.40 23.50
C ILE A 18 0.09 24.88 22.13
N PHE A 19 1.13 25.47 21.53
CA PHE A 19 1.64 25.02 20.23
C PHE A 19 2.13 23.57 20.26
N VAL A 20 2.82 23.16 21.33
CA VAL A 20 3.29 21.76 21.48
C VAL A 20 2.11 20.81 21.63
N ALA A 21 1.11 21.14 22.45
CA ALA A 21 -0.09 20.31 22.59
C ALA A 21 -0.84 20.17 21.24
N PHE A 22 -0.95 21.26 20.48
CA PHE A 22 -1.59 21.26 19.17
C PHE A 22 -0.81 20.41 18.16
N ALA A 23 0.53 20.50 18.14
CA ALA A 23 1.38 19.68 17.30
C ALA A 23 1.27 18.20 17.65
N CYS A 24 1.26 17.84 18.93
CA CYS A 24 1.08 16.45 19.37
C CYS A 24 -0.31 15.91 18.99
N ALA A 25 -1.37 16.71 19.17
CA ALA A 25 -2.71 16.32 18.74
C ALA A 25 -2.78 16.16 17.20
N PHE A 26 -2.14 17.05 16.45
CA PHE A 26 -2.05 16.95 15.00
C PHE A 26 -1.29 15.69 14.57
N ILE A 27 -0.13 15.41 15.16
CA ILE A 27 0.60 14.16 14.89
C ILE A 27 -0.28 12.95 15.21
N PHE A 28 -0.98 12.93 16.33
CA PHE A 28 -1.85 11.82 16.71
C PHE A 28 -3.04 11.64 15.77
N LEU A 29 -3.71 12.73 15.38
CA LEU A 29 -4.83 12.72 14.44
C LEU A 29 -4.41 12.30 13.03
N PHE A 30 -3.19 12.65 12.61
CA PHE A 30 -2.71 12.42 11.24
C PHE A 30 -1.80 11.18 11.10
N ASN A 31 -1.33 10.55 12.19
CA ASN A 31 -0.59 9.28 12.17
C ASN A 31 -1.47 8.04 12.47
N ALA A 32 -2.80 8.21 12.53
CA ALA A 32 -3.74 7.10 12.75
C ALA A 32 -3.96 6.20 11.51
N PHE A 33 -3.30 6.48 10.39
CA PHE A 33 -3.39 5.67 9.18
C PHE A 33 -2.14 4.79 9.03
N PRO A 34 -2.19 3.50 9.42
CA PRO A 34 -1.16 2.55 9.01
C PRO A 34 -1.10 2.48 7.48
N ALA A 35 0.06 2.15 6.91
CA ALA A 35 0.25 2.01 5.47
C ALA A 35 -0.67 0.90 4.90
N LEU A 36 -1.83 1.31 4.37
CA LEU A 36 -2.84 0.45 3.75
C LEU A 36 -2.42 0.06 2.32
N ALA A 37 -1.57 -0.96 2.21
CA ALA A 37 -1.16 -1.53 0.92
C ALA A 37 -1.80 -2.92 0.65
N ILE A 38 -2.79 -3.35 1.44
CA ILE A 38 -3.33 -4.72 1.40
C ILE A 38 -4.86 -4.66 1.27
N SER A 39 -5.42 -4.71 0.04
CA SER A 39 -6.80 -5.21 -0.24
C SER A 39 -7.32 -4.92 -1.66
N SER A 40 -6.47 -4.83 -2.70
CA SER A 40 -7.00 -4.77 -4.08
C SER A 40 -7.44 -6.14 -4.65
N TYR A 41 -7.65 -7.17 -3.80
CA TYR A 41 -8.11 -8.50 -4.21
C TYR A 41 -8.95 -9.18 -3.12
N GLN A 42 -10.25 -9.34 -3.38
CA GLN A 42 -11.11 -10.27 -2.65
C GLN A 42 -11.04 -11.64 -3.34
N SER A 43 -10.28 -12.56 -2.76
CA SER A 43 -10.33 -13.98 -3.12
C SER A 43 -11.72 -14.53 -2.78
N GLU A 44 -12.28 -15.43 -3.60
CA GLU A 44 -13.41 -16.21 -3.10
C GLU A 44 -13.00 -16.95 -1.81
N PRO A 45 -13.87 -17.12 -0.80
CA PRO A 45 -13.54 -17.83 0.43
C PRO A 45 -13.05 -19.27 0.19
N THR A 46 -13.36 -19.84 -0.98
CA THR A 46 -12.92 -21.14 -1.49
C THR A 46 -11.74 -21.06 -2.47
N GLU A 47 -11.38 -19.88 -2.97
CA GLU A 47 -10.17 -19.67 -3.76
C GLU A 47 -8.96 -19.70 -2.83
N GLY A 48 -8.13 -20.75 -2.96
CA GLY A 48 -6.77 -20.71 -2.46
C GLY A 48 -5.96 -19.61 -3.18
N PRO A 49 -4.76 -19.25 -2.66
CA PRO A 49 -3.91 -18.29 -3.34
C PRO A 49 -3.61 -18.77 -4.77
N THR A 50 -3.85 -17.90 -5.76
CA THR A 50 -3.43 -18.18 -7.14
C THR A 50 -1.91 -18.30 -7.18
N GLN A 51 -1.41 -19.50 -7.47
CA GLN A 51 0.03 -19.76 -7.48
C GLN A 51 0.63 -19.37 -8.84
N LEU A 52 1.63 -18.49 -8.82
CA LEU A 52 2.42 -18.08 -9.99
C LEU A 52 3.73 -18.90 -10.05
N LEU A 53 3.59 -20.23 -10.11
CA LEU A 53 4.72 -21.16 -9.98
C LEU A 53 5.76 -21.02 -11.10
N GLU A 54 5.33 -20.70 -12.32
CA GLU A 54 6.25 -20.53 -13.44
C GLU A 54 6.99 -19.20 -13.33
N THR A 55 6.30 -18.15 -12.89
CA THR A 55 6.93 -16.86 -12.55
C THR A 55 7.96 -17.02 -11.44
N GLN A 56 7.64 -17.77 -10.39
CA GLN A 56 8.58 -18.08 -9.32
C GLN A 56 9.79 -18.84 -9.84
N ARG A 57 9.58 -19.95 -10.57
CA ARG A 57 10.66 -20.76 -11.15
C ARG A 57 11.60 -19.93 -12.03
N ARG A 58 11.07 -19.09 -12.93
CA ARG A 58 11.88 -18.24 -13.82
C ARG A 58 12.66 -17.17 -13.05
N THR A 59 12.08 -16.63 -11.99
CA THR A 59 12.76 -15.66 -11.13
C THR A 59 13.89 -16.32 -10.35
N ASP A 60 13.67 -17.52 -9.81
CA ASP A 60 14.67 -18.29 -9.08
C ASP A 60 15.84 -18.70 -10.00
N GLU A 61 15.53 -19.12 -11.23
CA GLU A 61 16.55 -19.42 -12.25
C GLU A 61 17.36 -18.18 -12.63
N ALA A 62 16.71 -17.05 -12.84
CA ALA A 62 17.39 -15.79 -13.15
C ALA A 62 18.26 -15.31 -11.97
N ALA A 63 17.84 -15.54 -10.73
CA ALA A 63 18.62 -15.19 -9.54
C ALA A 63 19.89 -16.03 -9.39
N GLN A 64 19.91 -17.25 -9.94
CA GLN A 64 21.05 -18.17 -9.88
C GLN A 64 21.94 -18.13 -11.13
N SER A 65 21.52 -17.40 -12.17
CA SER A 65 22.19 -17.37 -13.47
C SER A 65 22.95 -16.06 -13.70
N PRO A 66 23.93 -16.04 -14.62
CA PRO A 66 24.51 -14.81 -15.11
C PRO A 66 23.44 -13.85 -15.68
N PRO A 67 23.73 -12.54 -15.75
CA PRO A 67 22.80 -11.56 -16.32
C PRO A 67 22.31 -11.95 -17.71
N ILE A 68 21.00 -11.79 -17.91
CA ILE A 68 20.32 -12.15 -19.17
C ILE A 68 20.91 -11.31 -20.32
N GLY A 69 21.27 -11.99 -21.41
CA GLY A 69 21.84 -11.32 -22.59
C GLY A 69 20.82 -10.49 -23.35
N LEU A 70 21.28 -9.47 -24.09
CA LEU A 70 20.42 -8.54 -24.83
C LEU A 70 19.43 -9.23 -25.78
N LYS A 71 19.87 -10.26 -26.50
CA LYS A 71 19.01 -11.00 -27.44
C LYS A 71 17.89 -11.76 -26.71
N GLU A 72 18.24 -12.44 -25.63
CA GLU A 72 17.29 -13.19 -24.81
C GLU A 72 16.30 -12.25 -24.11
N SER A 73 16.78 -11.13 -23.58
CA SER A 73 15.95 -10.07 -23.01
C SER A 73 14.94 -9.54 -24.02
N GLN A 74 15.38 -9.21 -25.24
CA GLN A 74 14.47 -8.76 -26.31
C GLN A 74 13.43 -9.83 -26.69
N GLU A 75 13.82 -11.10 -26.75
CA GLU A 75 12.90 -12.19 -27.07
C GLU A 75 11.86 -12.42 -25.96
N LYS A 76 12.27 -12.36 -24.69
CA LYS A 76 11.36 -12.54 -23.55
C LYS A 76 10.43 -11.34 -23.36
N THR A 77 10.95 -10.12 -23.46
CA THR A 77 10.14 -8.89 -23.35
C THR A 77 9.11 -8.79 -24.49
N LYS A 78 9.43 -9.26 -25.70
CA LYS A 78 8.44 -9.35 -26.79
C LYS A 78 7.25 -10.26 -26.48
N ARG A 79 7.45 -11.26 -25.61
CA ARG A 79 6.41 -12.23 -25.25
C ARG A 79 5.52 -11.73 -24.12
N GLY A 80 5.93 -10.73 -23.32
CA GLY A 80 5.05 -10.23 -22.27
C GLY A 80 5.69 -9.32 -21.22
N LEU A 81 5.61 -9.78 -19.97
CA LEU A 81 5.75 -9.01 -18.73
C LEU A 81 7.11 -8.32 -18.59
N ASN A 82 8.22 -9.06 -18.72
CA ASN A 82 9.59 -8.56 -18.63
C ASN A 82 10.62 -9.60 -19.12
N GLU A 83 11.90 -9.26 -19.06
CA GLU A 83 13.03 -10.09 -19.50
C GLU A 83 13.29 -11.33 -18.63
N VAL A 84 12.79 -11.36 -17.39
CA VAL A 84 12.95 -12.50 -16.48
C VAL A 84 11.78 -13.48 -16.65
N GLN A 85 10.57 -12.98 -16.51
CA GLN A 85 9.32 -13.75 -16.49
C GLN A 85 8.84 -14.08 -17.90
N GLY A 86 9.10 -13.21 -18.89
CA GLY A 86 8.47 -13.33 -20.21
C GLY A 86 6.96 -13.28 -20.09
N ASP A 87 6.28 -14.31 -20.56
CA ASP A 87 4.83 -14.51 -20.49
C ASP A 87 4.38 -15.45 -19.35
N ALA A 88 5.28 -15.79 -18.42
CA ALA A 88 4.98 -16.71 -17.33
C ALA A 88 3.75 -16.27 -16.52
N ASP A 89 2.79 -17.18 -16.38
CA ASP A 89 1.55 -17.01 -15.62
C ASP A 89 0.77 -15.72 -15.94
N ILE A 90 0.97 -15.13 -17.14
CA ILE A 90 0.36 -13.85 -17.54
C ILE A 90 -1.17 -13.88 -17.50
N ASP A 91 -1.75 -15.05 -17.75
CA ASP A 91 -3.18 -15.36 -17.71
C ASP A 91 -3.72 -15.45 -16.28
N LYS A 92 -2.87 -15.83 -15.32
CA LYS A 92 -3.20 -15.94 -13.89
C LYS A 92 -3.02 -14.62 -13.15
N MET A 93 -2.23 -13.70 -13.70
CA MET A 93 -2.02 -12.38 -13.12
C MET A 93 -3.27 -11.50 -13.23
N LYS A 94 -3.54 -10.78 -12.15
CA LYS A 94 -4.61 -9.77 -12.09
C LYS A 94 -4.12 -8.48 -12.75
N ARG A 95 -4.91 -7.97 -13.68
CA ARG A 95 -4.67 -6.81 -14.54
C ARG A 95 -5.91 -5.93 -14.54
N PRO A 96 -5.79 -4.61 -14.79
CA PRO A 96 -6.96 -3.73 -14.86
C PRO A 96 -8.05 -4.24 -15.83
N GLU A 97 -7.64 -4.91 -16.90
CA GLU A 97 -8.57 -5.47 -17.89
C GLU A 97 -9.39 -6.67 -17.37
N ASN A 98 -8.81 -7.54 -16.54
CA ASN A 98 -9.43 -8.79 -16.07
C ASN A 98 -9.83 -8.75 -14.57
N SER A 99 -9.61 -7.61 -13.90
CA SER A 99 -9.94 -7.37 -12.49
C SER A 99 -10.88 -6.17 -12.29
N ARG A 100 -11.74 -5.88 -13.28
CA ARG A 100 -12.67 -4.73 -13.23
C ARG A 100 -13.70 -4.81 -12.09
N SER A 101 -13.98 -6.02 -11.62
CA SER A 101 -14.85 -6.28 -10.47
C SER A 101 -14.09 -6.35 -9.14
N ALA A 102 -12.78 -6.06 -9.14
CA ALA A 102 -12.00 -6.04 -7.91
C ALA A 102 -12.42 -4.83 -7.07
N THR A 103 -12.87 -5.13 -5.85
CA THR A 103 -13.18 -4.14 -4.82
C THR A 103 -11.94 -3.29 -4.58
N SER A 104 -12.09 -1.96 -4.59
CA SER A 104 -11.01 -1.10 -4.16
C SER A 104 -10.76 -1.29 -2.67
N VAL A 105 -9.53 -1.05 -2.23
CA VAL A 105 -9.16 -1.04 -0.80
C VAL A 105 -10.15 -0.19 0.02
N GLU A 106 -10.62 0.93 -0.54
CA GLU A 106 -11.61 1.81 0.05
C GLU A 106 -12.99 1.14 0.24
N GLN A 107 -13.51 0.47 -0.79
CA GLN A 107 -14.80 -0.23 -0.74
C GLN A 107 -14.79 -1.42 0.23
N GLU A 108 -13.67 -2.13 0.33
CA GLU A 108 -13.54 -3.25 1.27
C GLU A 108 -13.49 -2.75 2.72
N VAL A 109 -12.80 -1.62 2.95
CA VAL A 109 -12.77 -0.97 4.27
C VAL A 109 -14.15 -0.41 4.64
N GLU A 110 -14.87 0.21 3.70
CA GLU A 110 -16.25 0.68 3.93
C GLU A 110 -17.18 -0.48 4.31
N GLY A 111 -17.17 -1.57 3.53
CA GLY A 111 -17.97 -2.76 3.84
C GLY A 111 -17.60 -3.44 5.16
N PHE A 112 -16.31 -3.47 5.51
CA PHE A 112 -15.86 -3.98 6.82
C PHE A 112 -16.33 -3.08 7.97
N LEU A 113 -16.20 -1.75 7.82
CA LEU A 113 -16.63 -0.78 8.82
C LEU A 113 -18.15 -0.83 9.00
N GLU A 114 -18.95 -0.91 7.94
CA GLU A 114 -20.40 -1.10 8.05
C GLU A 114 -20.76 -2.36 8.84
N LYS A 115 -20.07 -3.47 8.58
CA LYS A 115 -20.30 -4.76 9.23
C LYS A 115 -19.95 -4.76 10.73
N VAL A 116 -18.88 -4.05 11.13
CA VAL A 116 -18.44 -3.97 12.53
C VAL A 116 -19.17 -2.89 13.31
N THR A 117 -19.48 -1.76 12.67
CA THR A 117 -20.22 -0.65 13.31
C THR A 117 -21.73 -0.87 13.33
N GLY A 118 -22.24 -1.88 12.62
CA GLY A 118 -23.64 -2.24 12.64
C GLY A 118 -24.53 -1.23 11.92
N SER A 119 -23.99 -0.47 10.97
CA SER A 119 -24.80 0.36 10.06
C SER A 119 -25.54 -0.53 9.05
N ASN A 120 -26.41 -1.40 9.56
CA ASN A 120 -27.52 -1.90 8.79
C ASN A 120 -28.53 -0.75 8.69
N LYS A 121 -29.02 -0.55 7.47
CA LYS A 121 -30.29 0.12 7.27
C LYS A 121 -31.40 -0.58 8.06
#